data_AF-A0A7K1EJL6-F1
#
_entry.id   AF-A0A7K1EJL6-F1
#
_cell.length_a   1.000
_cell.length_b   1.000
_cell.length_c   1.000
_cell.angle_alpha   90.00
_cell.angle_beta   90.00
_cell.angle_gamma   90.00
#
_symmetry.space_group_name_H-M   'P 1'
#
loop_
_entity.id
_entity.type
_entity.pdbx_description
1 polymer ?
#
loop_
_entity_poly.entity_id
_entity_poly.type
_entity_poly.pdbx_seq_one_letter_code
_entity_poly.pdbx_strand_id
1 'polypeptide(L)'
;MGISEIQPEHMAPPAANYAHAVKVDGVSSLVYTSGVVPTMPDGTVPATMEGQARVVWANLLEILRSAGMGVANVVSITTYVVASPSLSVDLAAVMAVRDEVMGTHRAASTLVTVPALARAEWLMEISLVAAQ
;
A
#
# COMPACT_ATOMS: atom_id res chain seq x y z
N MET A 1 -21.18 -3.33 -5.54
CA MET A 1 -19.89 -3.87 -6.00
C MET A 1 -19.53 -5.11 -5.20
N GLY A 2 -18.89 -6.09 -5.84
CA GLY A 2 -18.25 -7.22 -5.18
C GLY A 2 -16.75 -7.21 -5.46
N ILE A 3 -15.94 -7.17 -4.39
CA ILE A 3 -14.50 -7.40 -4.46
C ILE A 3 -14.27 -8.83 -3.97
N SER A 4 -13.64 -9.66 -4.79
CA SER A 4 -13.32 -11.05 -4.43
C SER A 4 -11.90 -11.41 -4.85
N GLU A 5 -11.26 -12.26 -4.05
CA GLU A 5 -9.95 -12.79 -4.40
C GLU A 5 -10.08 -13.88 -5.46
N ILE A 6 -9.14 -13.89 -6.41
CA ILE A 6 -8.96 -15.02 -7.32
C ILE A 6 -7.91 -15.95 -6.70
N GLN A 7 -8.26 -17.21 -6.50
CA GLN A 7 -7.41 -18.23 -5.87
C GLN A 7 -7.16 -19.39 -6.85
N PRO A 8 -6.10 -19.33 -7.68
CA PRO A 8 -5.80 -20.39 -8.64
C PRO A 8 -5.33 -21.67 -7.94
N GLU A 9 -5.88 -22.83 -8.32
CA GLU A 9 -5.54 -24.14 -7.72
C GLU A 9 -4.13 -24.64 -8.06
N HIS A 10 -3.54 -24.14 -9.15
CA HIS A 10 -2.27 -24.62 -9.69
C HIS A 10 -1.12 -23.62 -9.51
N MET A 11 -1.21 -22.76 -8.49
CA MET A 11 -0.22 -21.74 -8.16
C MET A 11 0.16 -21.84 -6.67
N ALA A 12 1.41 -21.51 -6.33
CA ALA A 12 1.84 -21.38 -4.94
C ALA A 12 1.03 -20.30 -4.21
N PRO A 13 0.85 -20.38 -2.88
CA PRO A 13 0.18 -19.32 -2.12
C PRO A 13 0.95 -17.98 -2.19
N PRO A 14 0.30 -16.84 -1.89
CA PRO A 14 0.97 -15.55 -1.81
C PRO A 14 2.18 -15.58 -0.86
N ALA A 15 3.27 -14.92 -1.25
CA ALA A 15 4.51 -14.89 -0.46
C ALA A 15 4.43 -14.03 0.82
N ALA A 16 3.33 -13.29 0.98
CA ALA A 16 3.03 -12.39 2.08
C ALA A 16 1.52 -12.22 2.21
N ASN A 17 1.05 -11.37 3.14
CA ASN A 17 -0.37 -11.11 3.34
C ASN A 17 -0.97 -10.18 2.26
N TYR A 18 -1.21 -10.74 1.07
CA TYR A 18 -1.89 -10.09 -0.05
C TYR A 18 -2.65 -11.15 -0.88
N ALA A 19 -3.48 -10.72 -1.84
CA ALA A 19 -4.15 -11.61 -2.78
C ALA A 19 -3.39 -11.63 -4.11
N HIS A 20 -3.17 -12.81 -4.72
CA HIS A 20 -2.51 -12.88 -6.05
C HIS A 20 -3.23 -12.06 -7.11
N ALA A 21 -4.55 -12.06 -7.07
CA ALA A 21 -5.38 -11.19 -7.89
C ALA A 21 -6.72 -10.92 -7.18
N VAL A 22 -7.34 -9.80 -7.55
CA VAL A 22 -8.65 -9.37 -7.09
C VAL A 22 -9.54 -9.16 -8.30
N LYS A 23 -10.75 -9.72 -8.28
CA LYS A 23 -11.82 -9.43 -9.23
C LYS A 23 -12.74 -8.38 -8.63
N VAL A 24 -13.16 -7.43 -9.45
CA VAL A 24 -14.13 -6.41 -9.06
C VAL A 24 -15.31 -6.43 -10.01
N ASP A 25 -16.50 -6.72 -9.49
CA ASP A 25 -17.75 -6.73 -10.25
C ASP A 25 -18.65 -5.54 -9.84
N GLY A 26 -19.34 -4.95 -10.83
CA GLY A 26 -20.30 -3.87 -10.60
C GLY A 26 -19.66 -2.59 -10.06
N VAL A 27 -18.51 -2.20 -10.62
CA VAL A 27 -17.79 -0.96 -10.32
C VAL A 27 -18.61 0.25 -10.76
N SER A 28 -18.92 1.12 -9.81
CA SER A 28 -19.54 2.44 -10.01
C SER A 28 -18.49 3.54 -10.13
N SER A 29 -17.36 3.42 -9.44
CA SER A 29 -16.25 4.37 -9.53
C SER A 29 -14.90 3.73 -9.21
N LEU A 30 -13.84 4.36 -9.71
CA LEU A 30 -12.44 4.03 -9.42
C LEU A 30 -11.71 5.26 -8.91
N VAL A 31 -10.91 5.07 -7.87
CA VAL A 31 -9.97 6.07 -7.36
C VAL A 31 -8.57 5.56 -7.61
N TYR A 32 -7.78 6.38 -8.30
CA TYR A 32 -6.35 6.17 -8.51
C TYR A 32 -5.61 7.20 -7.67
N THR A 33 -4.79 6.76 -6.73
CA THR A 33 -3.90 7.69 -6.02
C THR A 33 -2.64 7.90 -6.84
N SER A 34 -2.08 9.10 -6.77
CA SER A 34 -0.64 9.27 -7.06
C SER A 34 0.18 8.40 -6.09
N GLY A 35 1.49 8.33 -6.33
CA GLY A 35 2.38 7.86 -5.29
C GLY A 35 2.38 8.83 -4.11
N VAL A 36 2.05 8.30 -2.93
CA VAL A 36 1.95 9.05 -1.68
C VAL A 36 3.24 8.85 -0.90
N VAL A 37 3.84 9.98 -0.55
CA VAL A 37 5.13 10.08 0.14
C VAL A 37 4.93 10.34 1.65
N PRO A 38 5.94 10.10 2.50
CA PRO A 38 5.80 10.11 3.95
C PRO A 38 5.91 11.50 4.56
N THR A 39 5.23 12.47 3.95
CA THR A 39 5.21 13.86 4.41
C THR A 39 3.98 14.10 5.28
N MET A 40 4.19 14.63 6.49
CA MET A 40 3.15 15.02 7.43
C MET A 40 2.50 16.35 7.03
N PRO A 41 1.33 16.72 7.61
CA PRO A 41 0.66 17.99 7.32
C PRO A 41 1.50 19.24 7.59
N ASP A 42 2.47 19.17 8.51
CA ASP A 42 3.41 20.24 8.82
C ASP A 42 4.65 20.26 7.89
N GLY A 43 4.71 19.35 6.92
CA GLY A 43 5.82 19.22 5.97
C GLY A 43 6.99 18.38 6.47
N THR A 44 6.95 17.86 7.70
CA THR A 44 8.03 17.01 8.25
C THR A 44 7.94 15.57 7.76
N VAL A 45 9.04 14.83 7.87
CA VAL A 45 9.17 13.43 7.45
C VAL A 45 9.79 12.63 8.61
N PRO A 46 9.17 11.55 9.09
CA PRO A 46 9.76 10.67 10.09
C PRO A 46 11.09 10.07 9.64
N ALA A 47 12.03 9.87 10.57
CA ALA A 47 13.34 9.30 10.25
C ALA A 47 13.33 7.78 10.04
N THR A 48 12.31 7.07 10.54
CA THR A 48 12.26 5.60 10.53
C THR A 48 11.34 5.08 9.44
N MET A 49 11.68 3.91 8.87
CA MET A 49 10.84 3.24 7.86
C MET A 49 9.42 3.01 8.37
N GLU A 50 9.26 2.52 9.61
CA GLU A 50 7.93 2.33 10.21
C GLU A 50 7.15 3.66 10.32
N GLY A 51 7.81 4.73 10.79
CA GLY A 51 7.17 6.04 10.92
C GLY A 51 6.70 6.57 9.55
N GLN A 52 7.54 6.40 8.52
CA GLN A 52 7.18 6.78 7.15
C GLN A 52 6.02 5.94 6.61
N ALA A 53 6.02 4.62 6.83
CA ALA A 53 4.92 3.74 6.44
C ALA A 53 3.59 4.17 7.08
N ARG A 54 3.60 4.51 8.37
CA ARG A 54 2.41 4.97 9.08
C ARG A 54 1.87 6.28 8.51
N VAL A 55 2.75 7.23 8.16
CA VAL A 55 2.34 8.49 7.51
C VAL A 55 1.76 8.25 6.12
N VAL A 56 2.42 7.43 5.30
CA VAL A 56 1.93 7.12 3.95
C VAL A 56 0.53 6.50 4.01
N TRP A 57 0.33 5.50 4.88
CA TRP A 57 -0.99 4.88 5.06
C TRP A 57 -2.03 5.84 5.62
N ALA A 58 -1.69 6.67 6.61
CA ALA A 58 -2.62 7.67 7.14
C ALA A 58 -3.09 8.65 6.03
N ASN A 59 -2.16 9.12 5.19
CA ASN A 59 -2.47 9.99 4.06
C ASN A 59 -3.34 9.28 3.01
N LEU A 60 -3.06 8.02 2.70
CA LEU A 60 -3.87 7.22 1.78
C LEU A 60 -5.30 6.99 2.30
N LEU A 61 -5.45 6.70 3.59
CA LEU A 61 -6.77 6.56 4.21
C LEU A 61 -7.56 7.86 4.15
N GLU A 62 -6.90 9.01 4.33
CA GLU A 62 -7.55 10.32 4.21
C GLU A 62 -8.00 10.63 2.77
N ILE A 63 -7.21 10.23 1.77
CA ILE A 63 -7.59 10.31 0.35
C ILE A 63 -8.84 9.45 0.09
N LEU A 64 -8.83 8.19 0.55
CA LEU A 64 -9.96 7.28 0.38
C LEU A 64 -11.22 7.82 1.08
N ARG A 65 -11.09 8.29 2.33
CA ARG A 65 -12.19 8.87 3.10
C ARG A 65 -12.80 10.07 2.40
N SER A 66 -11.98 10.92 1.78
CA SER A 66 -12.44 12.08 0.99
C SER A 66 -13.22 11.67 -0.26
N ALA A 67 -12.99 10.46 -0.77
CA ALA A 67 -13.76 9.85 -1.86
C ALA A 67 -14.94 8.99 -1.38
N GLY A 68 -15.24 8.95 -0.08
CA GLY A 68 -16.29 8.10 0.48
C GLY A 68 -15.94 6.60 0.54
N MET A 69 -14.66 6.27 0.42
CA MET A 69 -14.12 4.90 0.44
C MET A 69 -13.34 4.63 1.73
N GLY A 70 -13.03 3.36 1.98
CA GLY A 70 -12.13 2.92 3.05
C GLY A 70 -11.24 1.75 2.62
N VAL A 71 -10.59 1.10 3.58
CA VAL A 71 -9.67 -0.03 3.35
C VAL A 71 -10.29 -1.13 2.48
N ALA A 72 -11.55 -1.50 2.75
CA ALA A 72 -12.26 -2.56 2.01
C ALA A 72 -12.43 -2.26 0.52
N ASN A 73 -12.26 -1.01 0.09
CA ASN A 73 -12.32 -0.61 -1.32
C ASN A 73 -10.99 -0.75 -2.05
N VAL A 74 -9.87 -0.95 -1.35
CA VAL A 74 -8.54 -1.04 -1.97
C VAL A 74 -8.41 -2.34 -2.75
N VAL A 75 -8.09 -2.26 -4.04
CA VAL A 75 -8.01 -3.42 -4.94
C VAL A 75 -6.59 -3.69 -5.45
N SER A 76 -5.74 -2.67 -5.50
CA SER A 76 -4.33 -2.81 -5.90
C SER A 76 -3.44 -1.85 -5.13
N ILE A 77 -2.27 -2.32 -4.70
CA ILE A 77 -1.25 -1.55 -3.98
C ILE A 77 0.09 -1.75 -4.69
N THR A 78 0.80 -0.65 -4.94
CA THR A 78 2.22 -0.69 -5.36
C THR A 78 3.05 0.05 -4.34
N THR A 79 4.03 -0.64 -3.77
CA THR A 79 4.92 -0.12 -2.74
C THR A 79 6.35 -0.05 -3.28
N TYR A 80 6.97 1.13 -3.17
CA TYR A 80 8.37 1.36 -3.49
C TYR A 80 9.14 1.58 -2.19
N VAL A 81 10.25 0.85 -2.00
CA VAL A 81 11.12 0.98 -0.84
C VAL A 81 12.54 1.28 -1.29
N VAL A 82 13.18 2.30 -0.73
CA VAL A 82 14.57 2.63 -1.04
C VAL A 82 15.49 1.53 -0.51
N ALA A 83 16.40 1.05 -1.36
CA ALA A 83 17.35 0.02 -0.97
C ALA A 83 18.32 0.54 0.11
N SER A 84 18.53 -0.28 1.15
CA SER A 84 19.41 0.04 2.28
C SER A 84 20.18 -1.22 2.73
N PRO A 85 21.28 -1.10 3.48
CA PRO A 85 21.91 -2.24 4.15
C PRO A 85 20.99 -2.97 5.14
N SER A 86 19.93 -2.31 5.60
CA SER A 86 18.93 -2.82 6.56
C SER A 86 17.63 -3.27 5.88
N LEU A 87 17.65 -3.47 4.56
CA LEU A 87 16.47 -3.70 3.74
C LEU A 87 15.54 -4.80 4.27
N SER A 88 16.07 -5.91 4.78
CA SER A 88 15.22 -7.00 5.31
C SER A 88 14.36 -6.55 6.51
N VAL A 89 14.92 -5.73 7.40
CA VAL A 89 14.21 -5.15 8.55
C VAL A 89 13.23 -4.09 8.07
N ASP A 90 13.64 -3.26 7.12
CA ASP A 90 12.79 -2.23 6.53
C ASP A 90 11.54 -2.83 5.86
N LEU A 91 11.72 -3.89 5.05
CA LEU A 91 10.61 -4.58 4.40
C LEU A 91 9.65 -5.22 5.42
N ALA A 92 10.17 -5.80 6.50
CA ALA A 92 9.34 -6.34 7.57
C ALA A 92 8.49 -5.24 8.23
N ALA A 93 9.06 -4.05 8.49
CA ALA A 93 8.32 -2.92 9.04
C ALA A 93 7.24 -2.41 8.10
N VAL A 94 7.55 -2.25 6.81
CA VAL A 94 6.57 -1.83 5.78
C VAL A 94 5.41 -2.81 5.69
N MET A 95 5.70 -4.12 5.68
CA MET A 95 4.67 -5.16 5.60
C MET A 95 3.82 -5.22 6.87
N ALA A 96 4.43 -5.08 8.06
CA ALA A 96 3.69 -5.06 9.33
C ALA A 96 2.69 -3.89 9.39
N VAL A 97 3.10 -2.69 8.97
CA VAL A 97 2.19 -1.52 8.93
C VAL A 97 1.07 -1.72 7.91
N ARG A 98 1.37 -2.26 6.71
CA ARG A 98 0.31 -2.61 5.75
C ARG A 98 -0.69 -3.58 6.38
N ASP A 99 -0.21 -4.64 7.02
CA ASP A 99 -1.07 -5.70 7.57
C ASP A 99 -1.94 -5.18 8.72
N GLU A 100 -1.39 -4.29 9.56
CA GLU A 100 -2.15 -3.58 10.60
C GLU A 100 -3.28 -2.74 10.00
N VAL A 101 -2.99 -1.93 8.97
CA VAL A 101 -3.96 -1.02 8.34
C VAL A 101 -5.00 -1.77 7.53
N MET A 102 -4.59 -2.80 6.78
CA MET A 102 -5.47 -3.59 5.92
C MET A 102 -6.33 -4.59 6.72
N GLY A 103 -5.91 -4.96 7.93
CA GLY A 103 -6.60 -5.92 8.77
C GLY A 103 -6.79 -7.26 8.05
N THR A 104 -8.04 -7.69 7.91
CA THR A 104 -8.39 -8.93 7.18
C THR A 104 -8.54 -8.74 5.67
N HIS A 105 -8.58 -7.50 5.18
CA HIS A 105 -8.76 -7.22 3.77
C HIS A 105 -7.45 -7.46 3.00
N ARG A 106 -7.53 -8.09 1.83
CA ARG A 106 -6.36 -8.35 0.98
C ARG A 106 -6.59 -7.81 -0.42
N ALA A 107 -5.67 -6.97 -0.87
CA ALA A 107 -5.61 -6.43 -2.21
C ALA A 107 -4.54 -7.14 -3.06
N ALA A 108 -4.57 -6.95 -4.38
CA ALA A 108 -3.39 -7.23 -5.19
C ALA A 108 -2.25 -6.31 -4.73
N SER A 109 -1.02 -6.83 -4.64
CA SER A 109 0.10 -6.07 -4.10
C SER A 109 1.38 -6.34 -4.87
N THR A 110 2.10 -5.27 -5.20
CA THR A 110 3.48 -5.30 -5.67
C THR A 110 4.35 -4.53 -4.70
N LEU A 111 5.51 -5.10 -4.35
CA LEU A 111 6.57 -4.39 -3.63
C LEU A 111 7.85 -4.50 -4.44
N VAL A 112 8.51 -3.37 -4.67
CA VAL A 112 9.81 -3.30 -5.34
C VAL A 112 10.78 -2.44 -4.55
N THR A 113 12.07 -2.74 -4.70
CA THR A 113 13.14 -1.91 -4.18
C THR A 113 13.65 -0.96 -5.26
N VAL A 114 13.90 0.29 -4.87
CA VAL A 114 14.37 1.35 -5.78
C VAL A 114 15.66 1.96 -5.24
N PRO A 115 16.54 2.51 -6.11
CA PRO A 115 17.79 3.11 -5.65
C PRO A 115 17.58 4.43 -4.88
N ALA A 116 16.53 5.18 -5.19
CA ALA A 116 16.18 6.44 -4.54
C ALA A 116 14.74 6.86 -4.89
N LEU A 117 14.21 7.81 -4.11
CA LEU A 117 13.02 8.60 -4.42
C LEU A 117 13.41 10.06 -4.70
N ALA A 118 12.44 10.92 -5.02
CA ALA A 118 12.71 12.29 -5.44
C ALA A 118 13.35 13.19 -4.35
N ARG A 119 13.24 12.80 -3.07
CA ARG A 119 13.91 13.43 -1.93
C ARG A 119 14.65 12.37 -1.11
N ALA A 120 15.84 12.71 -0.63
CA ALA A 120 16.73 11.76 0.04
C ALA A 120 16.17 11.25 1.38
N GLU A 121 15.36 12.07 2.05
CA GLU A 121 14.66 11.73 3.29
C GLU A 121 13.46 10.80 3.09
N TRP A 122 12.98 10.60 1.85
CA TRP A 122 11.90 9.66 1.56
C TRP A 122 12.45 8.25 1.37
N LEU A 123 12.06 7.35 2.25
CA LEU A 123 12.49 5.95 2.25
C LEU A 123 11.48 5.03 1.58
N MET A 124 10.23 5.48 1.42
CA MET A 124 9.19 4.71 0.75
C MET A 124 8.09 5.58 0.13
N GLU A 125 7.34 5.00 -0.80
CA GLU A 125 6.21 5.60 -1.48
C GLU A 125 5.17 4.51 -1.80
N ILE A 126 3.88 4.83 -1.70
CA ILE A 126 2.79 3.90 -2.06
C ILE A 126 1.80 4.58 -2.99
N SER A 127 1.43 3.91 -4.07
CA SER A 127 0.23 4.22 -4.85
C SER A 127 -0.77 3.08 -4.72
N LEU A 128 -2.06 3.38 -4.75
CA LEU A 128 -3.10 2.37 -4.77
C LEU A 128 -4.23 2.70 -5.74
N VAL A 129 -5.00 1.66 -6.06
CA VAL A 129 -6.29 1.76 -6.74
C VAL A 129 -7.37 1.27 -5.78
N ALA A 130 -8.47 2.00 -5.71
CA ALA A 130 -9.67 1.60 -5.00
C ALA A 130 -10.90 1.62 -5.90
N ALA A 131 -11.88 0.78 -5.59
CA ALA A 131 -13.13 0.64 -6.35
C ALA A 131 -14.34 0.71 -5.41
N GLN A 132 -15.46 1.23 -5.92
CA GLN A 132 -16.76 1.28 -5.23
C GLN A 132 -17.89 0.78 -6.12
#